data_AF-A0A7S3TQG6-F1
#
_entry.id   AF-A0A7S3TQG6-F1
#
_cell.length_a   1.000
_cell.length_b   1.000
_cell.length_c   1.000
_cell.angle_alpha   90.00
_cell.angle_beta   90.00
_cell.angle_gamma   90.00
#
_symmetry.space_group_name_H-M   'P 1'
#
loop_
_entity.id
_entity.type
_entity.pdbx_description
1 polymer ?
#
loop_
_entity_poly.entity_id
_entity_poly.type
_entity_poly.pdbx_seq_one_letter_code
_entity_poly.pdbx_strand_id
1 'polypeptide(L)'
;LPLQQGQSYLDCFTFCVSKGLDLFGVMVQSWGSECRCGASAANTAAWKGHRPRVALTLPKEPLSGGDEKCALLAWKYTGGFEDGGLPWNLNELSGDDLAYVDSIAIGHRMDDFG
;
A
#
# COMPACT_ATOMS: atom_id res chain seq x y z
N LEU A 1 -7.51 -0.92 -6.48
CA LEU A 1 -7.25 -1.30 -7.90
C LEU A 1 -7.96 -2.60 -8.19
N PRO A 2 -8.94 -2.67 -9.13
CA PRO A 2 -9.62 -3.90 -9.47
C PRO A 2 -8.67 -4.93 -10.09
N LEU A 3 -8.66 -6.15 -9.57
CA LEU A 3 -7.95 -7.27 -10.17
C LEU A 3 -8.74 -7.76 -11.39
N GLN A 4 -8.02 -7.97 -12.49
CA GLN A 4 -8.56 -8.51 -13.73
C GLN A 4 -8.72 -10.03 -13.65
N GLN A 5 -9.48 -10.61 -14.59
CA GLN A 5 -9.66 -12.05 -14.67
C GLN A 5 -8.30 -12.76 -14.85
N GLY A 6 -8.03 -13.75 -14.00
CA GLY A 6 -6.76 -14.48 -13.98
C GLY A 6 -5.66 -13.86 -13.12
N GLN A 7 -5.83 -12.62 -12.62
CA GLN A 7 -4.92 -12.02 -11.65
C GLN A 7 -5.19 -12.53 -10.23
N SER A 8 -4.12 -12.60 -9.44
CA SER A 8 -4.06 -13.20 -8.11
C SER A 8 -3.43 -12.26 -7.09
N TYR A 9 -3.26 -12.75 -5.84
CA TYR A 9 -2.54 -12.01 -4.81
C TYR A 9 -1.06 -11.73 -5.19
N LEU A 10 -0.45 -12.55 -6.06
CA LEU A 10 0.93 -12.33 -6.53
C LEU A 10 1.04 -11.11 -7.45
N ASP A 11 0.01 -10.85 -8.24
CA ASP A 11 -0.07 -9.65 -9.08
C ASP A 11 -0.26 -8.41 -8.22
N CYS A 12 -1.10 -8.51 -7.18
CA CYS A 12 -1.25 -7.45 -6.19
C CYS A 12 0.05 -7.17 -5.43
N PHE A 13 0.78 -8.23 -5.03
CA PHE A 13 2.10 -8.12 -4.41
C PHE A 13 3.08 -7.39 -5.33
N THR A 14 3.24 -7.88 -6.56
CA THR A 14 4.16 -7.32 -7.55
C THR A 14 3.86 -5.84 -7.80
N PHE A 15 2.58 -5.49 -7.94
CA PHE A 15 2.15 -4.11 -8.13
C PHE A 15 2.43 -3.23 -6.91
N CYS A 16 2.07 -3.64 -5.69
CA CYS A 16 2.26 -2.79 -4.52
C CYS A 16 3.75 -2.56 -4.22
N VAL A 17 4.57 -3.60 -4.37
CA VAL A 17 6.02 -3.51 -4.20
C VAL A 17 6.66 -2.65 -5.29
N SER A 18 6.20 -2.73 -6.54
CA SER A 18 6.67 -1.82 -7.59
C SER A 18 6.37 -0.34 -7.29
N LYS A 19 5.38 -0.08 -6.44
CA LYS A 19 5.05 1.26 -5.91
C LYS A 19 5.73 1.59 -4.58
N GLY A 20 6.73 0.82 -4.15
CA GLY A 20 7.47 1.07 -2.92
C GLY A 20 6.67 0.82 -1.63
N LEU A 21 5.56 0.08 -1.71
CA LEU A 21 4.64 -0.18 -0.59
C LEU A 21 4.82 -1.61 -0.07
N ASP A 22 5.03 -1.76 1.25
CA ASP A 22 5.39 -3.03 1.89
C ASP A 22 4.19 -3.80 2.48
N LEU A 23 2.97 -3.26 2.32
CA LEU A 23 1.71 -3.94 2.61
C LEU A 23 0.87 -4.06 1.34
N PHE A 24 0.22 -5.20 1.19
CA PHE A 24 -0.74 -5.44 0.12
C PHE A 24 -1.87 -6.32 0.63
N GLY A 25 -3.04 -6.21 0.02
CA GLY A 25 -4.18 -7.04 0.38
C GLY A 25 -5.21 -7.14 -0.73
N VAL A 26 -5.98 -8.21 -0.68
CA VAL A 26 -7.06 -8.49 -1.61
C VAL A 26 -8.38 -8.45 -0.86
N MET A 27 -9.28 -7.60 -1.32
CA MET A 27 -10.65 -7.49 -0.82
C MET A 27 -11.58 -8.13 -1.85
N VAL A 28 -12.33 -9.16 -1.44
CA VAL A 28 -13.32 -9.81 -2.31
C VAL A 28 -14.67 -9.12 -2.11
N GLN A 29 -15.19 -8.54 -3.18
CA GLN A 29 -16.48 -7.84 -3.22
C GLN A 29 -17.43 -8.54 -4.19
N SER A 30 -18.71 -8.19 -4.14
CA SER A 30 -19.73 -8.80 -5.02
C SER A 30 -19.52 -8.57 -6.51
N TRP A 31 -18.75 -7.52 -6.88
CA TRP A 31 -18.45 -7.16 -8.27
C TRP A 31 -17.02 -7.55 -8.71
N GLY A 32 -16.24 -8.21 -7.86
CA GLY A 32 -14.87 -8.62 -8.18
C GLY A 32 -13.92 -8.52 -6.99
N SER A 33 -12.64 -8.79 -7.24
CA SER A 33 -11.58 -8.64 -6.24
C SER A 33 -10.83 -7.34 -6.45
N GLU A 34 -10.48 -6.67 -5.36
CA GLU A 34 -9.73 -5.43 -5.40
C GLU A 34 -8.41 -5.56 -4.64
N CYS A 35 -7.31 -5.18 -5.30
CA CYS A 35 -6.01 -4.99 -4.70
C CYS A 35 -5.93 -3.63 -3.97
N ARG A 36 -5.46 -3.66 -2.72
CA ARG A 36 -5.20 -2.51 -1.87
C ARG A 36 -3.73 -2.55 -1.43
N CYS A 37 -3.02 -1.44 -1.57
CA CYS A 37 -1.64 -1.28 -1.13
C CYS A 37 -1.55 -0.37 0.09
N GLY A 38 -0.48 -0.50 0.87
CA GLY A 38 -0.21 0.38 2.00
C GLY A 38 1.23 0.27 2.46
N ALA A 39 1.61 1.16 3.39
CA ALA A 39 2.93 1.14 3.99
C ALA A 39 2.83 0.79 5.47
N SER A 40 3.74 -0.07 5.95
CA SER A 40 3.91 -0.25 7.39
C SER A 40 4.74 0.90 7.97
N ALA A 41 4.73 1.04 9.29
CA ALA A 41 5.54 2.06 9.96
C ALA A 41 7.06 1.86 9.79
N ALA A 42 7.49 0.66 9.38
CA ALA A 42 8.90 0.38 9.12
C ALA A 42 9.39 0.96 7.78
N ASN A 43 8.48 1.22 6.83
CA ASN A 43 8.79 1.80 5.53
C ASN A 43 8.87 3.32 5.64
N THR A 44 9.93 3.81 6.26
CA THR A 44 10.14 5.24 6.47
C THR A 44 10.21 6.02 5.17
N ALA A 45 10.66 5.40 4.07
CA ALA A 45 10.68 6.04 2.75
C ALA A 45 9.26 6.42 2.28
N ALA A 46 8.29 5.52 2.41
CA ALA A 46 6.88 5.79 2.07
C ALA A 46 6.23 6.89 2.94
N TRP A 47 6.84 7.25 4.07
CA TRP A 47 6.37 8.31 4.97
C TRP A 47 7.25 9.57 4.93
N LYS A 48 8.16 9.71 3.95
CA LYS A 48 9.18 10.77 3.92
C LYS A 48 9.96 10.94 5.22
N GLY A 49 10.26 9.85 5.90
CA GLY A 49 10.92 9.87 7.22
C GLY A 49 10.05 10.41 8.37
N HIS A 50 8.78 10.76 8.13
CA HIS A 50 7.86 11.17 9.18
C HIS A 50 7.24 9.96 9.88
N ARG A 51 6.70 10.19 11.08
CA ARG A 51 5.88 9.17 11.74
C ARG A 51 4.56 9.02 10.98
N PRO A 52 4.12 7.79 10.68
CA PRO A 52 2.85 7.56 10.02
C PRO A 52 1.70 8.03 10.90
N ARG A 53 0.66 8.59 10.26
CA ARG A 53 -0.60 8.90 10.95
C ARG A 53 -1.28 7.58 11.31
N VAL A 54 -1.71 7.42 12.56
CA VAL A 54 -2.33 6.17 13.05
C VAL A 54 -3.52 5.74 12.18
N ALA A 55 -4.32 6.70 11.71
CA ALA A 55 -5.46 6.45 10.84
C ALA A 55 -5.10 5.89 9.44
N LEU A 56 -3.84 6.00 9.02
CA LEU A 56 -3.32 5.47 7.75
C LEU A 56 -2.52 4.17 7.93
N THR A 57 -2.35 3.71 9.16
CA THR A 57 -1.66 2.44 9.44
C THR A 57 -2.65 1.29 9.47
N LEU A 58 -2.22 0.13 8.98
CA LEU A 58 -2.99 -1.10 9.12
C LEU A 58 -3.14 -1.44 10.62
N PRO A 59 -4.36 -1.64 11.14
CA PRO A 59 -4.58 -2.04 12.52
C PRO A 59 -3.83 -3.34 12.84
N LYS A 60 -3.25 -3.43 14.04
CA LYS A 60 -2.56 -4.64 14.50
C LYS A 60 -3.53 -5.78 14.80
N GLU A 61 -4.75 -5.44 15.17
CA GLU A 61 -5.79 -6.38 15.51
C GLU A 61 -6.88 -6.38 14.43
N PRO A 62 -7.41 -7.55 14.05
CA PRO A 62 -8.56 -7.62 13.16
C PRO A 62 -9.71 -6.80 13.72
N LEU A 63 -10.32 -5.97 12.87
CA LEU A 63 -11.50 -5.22 13.27
C LEU A 63 -12.64 -6.20 13.59
N SER A 64 -13.22 -6.08 14.78
CA SER A 64 -14.34 -6.91 15.21
C SER A 64 -15.62 -6.50 14.48
N GLY A 65 -16.33 -7.45 13.87
CA GLY A 65 -17.64 -7.21 13.23
C GLY A 65 -17.61 -6.97 11.71
N GLY A 66 -16.69 -7.58 10.97
CA GLY A 66 -16.61 -7.42 9.51
C GLY A 66 -17.75 -8.11 8.77
N ASP A 67 -18.49 -7.34 7.96
CA ASP A 67 -19.25 -7.90 6.83
C ASP A 67 -18.25 -8.68 5.96
N GLU A 68 -18.53 -9.95 5.67
CA GLU A 68 -17.66 -10.80 4.83
C GLU A 68 -17.37 -10.13 3.47
N LYS A 69 -18.28 -9.27 2.99
CA LYS A 69 -18.13 -8.47 1.77
C LYS A 69 -17.02 -7.42 1.81
N CYS A 70 -16.53 -7.09 3.00
CA CYS A 70 -15.47 -6.11 3.23
C CYS A 70 -14.20 -6.77 3.82
N ALA A 71 -14.15 -8.11 3.85
CA ALA A 71 -12.99 -8.82 4.35
C ALA A 71 -11.77 -8.53 3.47
N LEU A 72 -10.74 -7.93 4.07
CA LEU A 72 -9.44 -7.70 3.45
C LEU A 72 -8.47 -8.75 3.97
N LEU A 73 -8.01 -9.64 3.09
CA LEU A 73 -6.86 -10.48 3.40
C LEU A 73 -5.59 -9.69 3.08
N ALA A 74 -4.79 -9.39 4.10
CA ALA A 74 -3.61 -8.55 3.99
C ALA A 74 -2.33 -9.33 4.30
N TRP A 75 -1.26 -8.95 3.61
CA TRP A 75 0.08 -9.48 3.75
C TRP A 75 1.07 -8.34 3.88
N LYS A 76 2.19 -8.65 4.54
CA LYS A 76 3.32 -7.74 4.71
C LYS A 76 4.57 -8.35 4.10
N TYR A 77 5.31 -7.56 3.33
CA TYR A 77 6.65 -7.91 2.89
C TYR A 77 7.61 -8.02 4.09
N THR A 78 8.38 -9.10 4.16
CA THR A 78 9.28 -9.42 5.28
C THR A 78 10.76 -9.46 4.88
N GLY A 79 11.11 -9.12 3.63
CA GLY A 79 12.49 -9.04 3.21
C GLY A 79 13.21 -7.79 3.72
N GLY A 80 14.49 -7.63 3.33
CA GLY A 80 15.33 -6.51 3.73
C GLY A 80 14.84 -5.16 3.20
N PHE A 81 15.17 -4.09 3.93
CA PHE A 81 14.89 -2.70 3.56
C PHE A 81 16.21 -2.01 3.23
N GLU A 82 16.20 -1.17 2.20
CA GLU A 82 17.34 -0.37 1.75
C GLU A 82 16.96 1.11 1.86
N ASP A 83 17.81 1.92 2.50
CA ASP A 83 17.55 3.35 2.74
C ASP A 83 16.16 3.66 3.34
N GLY A 84 15.68 2.75 4.20
CA GLY A 84 14.39 2.89 4.89
C GLY A 84 13.16 2.56 4.03
N GLY A 85 13.34 2.02 2.83
CA GLY A 85 12.28 1.55 1.93
C GLY A 85 12.54 0.14 1.39
N LEU A 86 11.75 -0.26 0.40
CA LEU A 86 11.94 -1.53 -0.32
C LEU A 86 13.16 -1.47 -1.24
N PRO A 87 13.90 -2.59 -1.44
CA PRO A 87 15.04 -2.67 -2.34
C PRO A 87 14.74 -2.13 -3.73
N TRP A 88 15.62 -1.30 -4.28
CA TRP A 88 15.35 -0.55 -5.51
C TRP A 88 14.98 -1.43 -6.70
N ASN A 89 15.52 -2.65 -6.76
CA ASN A 89 15.28 -3.61 -7.84
C ASN A 89 13.88 -4.23 -7.82
N LEU A 90 13.11 -3.99 -6.76
CA LEU A 90 11.71 -4.39 -6.66
C LEU A 90 10.75 -3.26 -7.03
N ASN A 91 11.27 -2.03 -7.22
CA ASN A 91 10.50 -0.81 -7.33
C ASN A 91 10.51 -0.31 -8.80
N GLU A 92 9.38 0.18 -9.29
CA GLU A 92 9.22 0.84 -10.59
C GLU A 92 8.50 2.19 -10.41
N LEU A 93 8.95 2.96 -9.41
CA LEU A 93 8.36 4.25 -9.05
C LEU A 93 8.61 5.30 -10.13
N SER A 94 7.52 5.84 -10.69
CA SER A 94 7.57 7.06 -11.50
C SER A 94 7.60 8.31 -10.61
N GLY A 95 7.93 9.47 -11.20
CA GLY A 95 7.83 10.76 -10.50
C GLY A 95 6.42 11.06 -9.99
N ASP A 96 5.40 10.66 -10.74
CA ASP A 96 3.99 10.84 -10.36
C ASP A 96 3.60 9.93 -9.19
N ASP A 97 4.10 8.69 -9.16
CA ASP A 97 3.88 7.78 -8.03
C ASP A 97 4.45 8.36 -6.74
N LEU A 98 5.67 8.91 -6.82
CA LEU A 98 6.31 9.58 -5.69
C LEU A 98 5.48 10.77 -5.22
N ALA A 99 5.11 11.68 -6.14
CA ALA A 99 4.32 12.86 -5.81
C ALA A 99 2.98 12.51 -5.14
N TYR A 100 2.32 11.45 -5.61
CA TYR A 100 1.07 10.98 -5.02
C TYR A 100 1.24 10.41 -3.61
N VAL A 101 2.17 9.46 -3.42
CA VAL A 101 2.42 8.84 -2.10
C VAL A 101 2.83 9.90 -1.09
N ASP A 102 3.65 10.84 -1.52
CA ASP A 102 4.10 11.99 -0.74
C ASP A 102 2.95 12.89 -0.27
N SER A 103 2.00 13.18 -1.16
CA SER A 103 0.83 13.99 -0.83
C SER A 103 -0.02 13.33 0.27
N ILE A 104 -0.17 12.01 0.20
CA ILE A 104 -0.89 11.21 1.20
C ILE A 104 -0.13 11.18 2.53
N ALA A 105 1.19 10.98 2.48
CA ALA A 105 2.03 10.91 3.68
C ALA A 105 2.03 12.23 4.47
N ILE A 106 2.17 13.36 3.77
CA ILE A 106 2.24 14.69 4.39
C ILE A 106 0.83 15.24 4.67
N GLY A 107 -0.17 14.83 3.89
CA GLY A 107 -1.56 15.28 4.00
C GLY A 107 -1.86 16.56 3.23
N HIS A 108 -1.21 16.76 2.07
CA HIS A 108 -1.49 17.85 1.14
C HIS A 108 -2.25 17.35 -0.09
N ARG A 109 -3.09 18.21 -0.64
CA ARG A 109 -3.89 17.93 -1.85
C ARG A 109 -3.01 18.24 -3.07
N MET A 110 -3.01 17.39 -4.10
CA MET A 110 -2.10 17.53 -5.26
C MET A 110 -2.33 18.83 -6.07
N ASP A 111 -3.41 19.55 -5.79
CA ASP A 111 -3.81 20.85 -6.32
C ASP A 111 -3.04 22.06 -5.73
N ASP A 112 -2.18 21.86 -4.72
CA ASP A 112 -1.46 22.95 -4.04
C ASP A 112 -0.09 23.31 -4.68
N PHE A 113 0.32 22.65 -5.76
CA PHE A 113 1.54 23.00 -6.53
C PHE A 113 1.17 23.59 -7.89
N GLY A 114 0.66 24.82 -7.88
CA GLY A 114 0.50 25.69 -9.05
C GLY A 114 1.73 26.54 -9.34
#